data_AF-A0A077PWF2-F1
#
_entry.id   AF-A0A077PWF2-F1
#
_cell.length_a   1.000
_cell.length_b   1.000
_cell.length_c   1.000
_cell.angle_alpha   90.00
_cell.angle_beta   90.00
_cell.angle_gamma   90.00
#
_symmetry.space_group_name_H-M   'P 1'
#
loop_
_entity.id
_entity.type
_entity.pdbx_description
1 polymer ?
#
loop_
_entity_poly.entity_id
_entity_poly.type
_entity_poly.pdbx_seq_one_letter_code
_entity_poly.pdbx_strand_id
1 'polypeptide(L)'
;MYKELIEQSLAEAKAARSELTKEDGIIVGRLNKPDQGLYLSNYANCLLNRQLDIFDDSIFLLENDRTQSACALSRGMIETHAFARLLNKKIEKILINQSGIDSVDKAIDTVLKFTNSSRFKKTEQEKIQKSVFDPNDYMFTEEAKYRFENLLAVSQYVMSALRELYTDELEQTKHAESQFEMVYDLLSEHVHPSQTSIFHYYTPETHLIPTSVGNVHAYDAAKLQCARALHFIVDAKNLHYWSSQLADEMTRRGKEKG
;
A
#
# COMPACT_ATOMS: atom_id res chain seq x y z
N MET A 1 9.79 13.08 25.86
CA MET A 1 9.91 13.44 24.43
C MET A 1 9.59 12.29 23.47
N TYR A 2 10.45 11.26 23.28
CA TYR A 2 10.15 10.16 22.33
C TYR A 2 8.88 9.38 22.70
N LYS A 3 8.77 8.97 23.97
CA LYS A 3 7.59 8.25 24.48
C LYS A 3 6.30 9.06 24.31
N GLU A 4 6.31 10.34 24.67
CA GLU A 4 5.16 11.24 24.51
C GLU A 4 4.79 11.41 23.03
N LEU A 5 5.77 11.56 22.13
CA LEU A 5 5.54 11.68 20.70
C LEU A 5 4.93 10.39 20.11
N ILE A 6 5.43 9.23 20.55
CA ILE A 6 4.87 7.92 20.17
C ILE A 6 3.43 7.81 20.65
N GLU A 7 3.17 8.11 21.92
CA GLU A 7 1.84 8.05 22.52
C GLU A 7 0.85 8.99 21.82
N GLN A 8 1.26 10.23 21.54
CA GLN A 8 0.45 11.21 20.81
C GLN A 8 0.13 10.73 19.38
N SER A 9 1.16 10.31 18.63
CA SER A 9 1.00 9.85 17.25
C SER A 9 0.11 8.60 17.17
N LEU A 10 0.29 7.63 18.07
CA LEU A 10 -0.54 6.45 18.13
C LEU A 10 -1.96 6.76 18.59
N ALA A 11 -2.16 7.71 19.51
CA ALA A 11 -3.50 8.10 19.96
C ALA A 11 -4.30 8.72 18.80
N GLU A 12 -3.69 9.62 18.03
CA GLU A 12 -4.31 10.21 16.84
C GLU A 12 -4.62 9.14 15.79
N ALA A 13 -3.67 8.26 15.50
CA ALA A 13 -3.86 7.20 14.50
C ALA A 13 -4.95 6.21 14.93
N LYS A 14 -5.03 5.85 16.22
CA LYS A 14 -6.10 5.01 16.79
C LYS A 14 -7.47 5.70 16.72
N ALA A 15 -7.52 7.01 16.98
CA ALA A 15 -8.75 7.79 16.83
C ALA A 15 -9.23 7.75 15.37
N ALA A 16 -8.36 8.04 14.40
CA ALA A 16 -8.70 7.96 12.99
C ALA A 16 -9.13 6.55 12.56
N ARG A 17 -8.41 5.51 13.02
CA ARG A 17 -8.78 4.11 12.77
C ARG A 17 -10.18 3.78 13.28
N SER A 18 -10.59 4.32 14.43
CA SER A 18 -11.91 4.04 15.03
C SER A 18 -13.08 4.55 14.20
N GLU A 19 -12.84 5.52 13.32
CA GLU A 19 -13.85 6.07 12.40
C GLU A 19 -13.96 5.29 11.08
N LEU A 20 -13.11 4.28 10.87
CA LEU A 20 -13.04 3.50 9.64
C LEU A 20 -13.65 2.10 9.85
N THR A 21 -14.46 1.67 8.89
CA THR A 21 -15.01 0.32 8.81
C THR A 21 -14.46 -0.40 7.60
N LYS A 22 -14.37 -1.74 7.69
CA LYS A 22 -14.08 -2.54 6.51
C LYS A 22 -15.23 -2.43 5.53
N GLU A 23 -14.88 -2.33 4.26
CA GLU A 23 -15.81 -2.34 3.13
C GLU A 23 -15.90 -3.74 2.54
N ASP A 24 -16.98 -4.04 1.83
CA ASP A 24 -17.04 -5.24 1.00
C ASP A 24 -15.97 -5.14 -0.10
N GLY A 25 -14.97 -6.03 -0.04
CA GLY A 25 -13.79 -5.92 -0.90
C GLY A 25 -14.11 -6.03 -2.39
N ILE A 26 -15.04 -6.92 -2.76
CA ILE A 26 -15.46 -7.12 -4.15
C ILE A 26 -16.98 -7.10 -4.24
N ILE A 27 -17.50 -6.11 -4.94
CA ILE A 27 -18.91 -6.00 -5.32
C ILE A 27 -19.04 -6.37 -6.79
N VAL A 28 -19.93 -7.33 -7.10
CA VAL A 28 -20.18 -7.78 -8.47
C VAL A 28 -21.36 -7.02 -9.05
N GLY A 29 -21.11 -6.29 -10.14
CA GLY A 29 -22.13 -5.52 -10.85
C GLY A 29 -23.14 -6.40 -11.61
N ARG A 30 -24.19 -5.76 -12.14
CA ARG A 30 -25.19 -6.45 -12.97
C ARG A 30 -24.59 -6.79 -14.35
N LEU A 31 -24.73 -8.05 -14.78
CA LEU A 31 -24.23 -8.55 -16.07
C LEU A 31 -24.65 -7.70 -17.29
N ASN A 32 -25.87 -7.16 -17.26
CA ASN A 32 -26.47 -6.46 -18.41
C ASN A 32 -26.18 -4.94 -18.44
N LYS A 33 -25.59 -4.38 -17.37
CA LYS A 33 -25.20 -2.97 -17.27
C LYS A 33 -23.93 -2.90 -16.41
N PRO A 34 -22.76 -3.24 -16.98
CA PRO A 34 -21.51 -3.27 -16.23
C PRO A 34 -21.19 -1.85 -15.76
N ASP A 35 -21.10 -1.70 -14.44
CA ASP A 35 -20.69 -0.46 -13.81
C ASP A 35 -19.16 -0.40 -13.84
N GLN A 36 -18.63 0.41 -14.76
CA GLN A 36 -17.20 0.49 -15.02
C GLN A 36 -16.41 1.06 -13.82
N GLY A 37 -17.04 1.87 -12.97
CA GLY A 37 -16.43 2.35 -11.73
C GLY A 37 -16.21 1.24 -10.69
N LEU A 38 -16.86 0.08 -10.84
CA LEU A 38 -16.66 -1.05 -9.93
C LEU A 38 -15.24 -1.58 -9.92
N TYR A 39 -14.49 -1.47 -11.03
CA TYR A 39 -13.09 -1.88 -11.06
C TYR A 39 -12.25 -1.09 -10.06
N LEU A 40 -12.40 0.24 -10.05
CA LEU A 40 -11.65 1.11 -9.17
C LEU A 40 -12.16 1.03 -7.72
N SER A 41 -13.47 1.09 -7.51
CA SER A 41 -14.04 1.03 -6.15
C SER A 41 -13.74 -0.30 -5.46
N ASN A 42 -13.83 -1.45 -6.14
CA ASN A 42 -13.45 -2.73 -5.56
C ASN A 42 -11.98 -2.75 -5.13
N TYR A 43 -11.07 -2.28 -5.97
CA TYR A 43 -9.66 -2.25 -5.58
C TYR A 43 -9.37 -1.23 -4.48
N ALA A 44 -10.06 -0.08 -4.47
CA ALA A 44 -9.99 0.89 -3.38
C ALA A 44 -10.47 0.30 -2.04
N ASN A 45 -11.56 -0.48 -2.05
CA ASN A 45 -12.05 -1.20 -0.87
C ASN A 45 -11.00 -2.19 -0.36
N CYS A 46 -10.36 -2.93 -1.27
CA CYS A 46 -9.28 -3.87 -0.92
C CYS A 46 -8.08 -3.15 -0.29
N LEU A 47 -7.68 -1.99 -0.83
CA LEU A 47 -6.58 -1.18 -0.30
C LEU A 47 -6.91 -0.61 1.09
N LEU A 48 -8.12 -0.07 1.28
CA LEU A 48 -8.59 0.40 2.58
C LEU A 48 -8.58 -0.74 3.60
N ASN A 49 -9.22 -1.88 3.28
CA ASN A 49 -9.24 -3.05 4.17
C ASN A 49 -7.84 -3.52 4.53
N ARG A 50 -6.91 -3.51 3.57
CA ARG A 50 -5.51 -3.87 3.81
C ARG A 50 -4.84 -2.90 4.78
N GLN A 51 -5.09 -1.60 4.68
CA GLN A 51 -4.58 -0.62 5.64
C GLN A 51 -5.15 -0.86 7.05
N LEU A 52 -6.44 -1.19 7.17
CA LEU A 52 -7.07 -1.52 8.45
C LEU A 52 -6.44 -2.77 9.07
N ASP A 53 -6.24 -3.84 8.29
CA ASP A 53 -5.61 -5.08 8.75
C ASP A 53 -4.18 -4.84 9.23
N ILE A 54 -3.37 -4.13 8.44
CA ILE A 54 -2.00 -3.77 8.82
C ILE A 54 -1.98 -2.95 10.11
N PHE A 55 -2.91 -2.01 10.26
CA PHE A 55 -2.99 -1.17 11.44
C PHE A 55 -3.29 -2.00 12.68
N ASP A 56 -4.37 -2.79 12.65
CA ASP A 56 -4.85 -3.54 13.81
C ASP A 56 -3.81 -4.57 14.27
N ASP A 57 -3.22 -5.30 13.32
CA ASP A 57 -2.17 -6.29 13.61
C ASP A 57 -0.89 -5.63 14.14
N SER A 58 -0.45 -4.50 13.56
CA SER A 58 0.74 -3.79 14.03
C SER A 58 0.55 -3.21 15.43
N ILE A 59 -0.64 -2.67 15.75
CA ILE A 59 -0.96 -2.20 17.11
C ILE A 59 -0.92 -3.37 18.09
N PHE A 60 -1.56 -4.49 17.75
CA PHE A 60 -1.52 -5.68 18.59
C PHE A 60 -0.08 -6.14 18.86
N LEU A 61 0.79 -6.15 17.85
CA LEU A 61 2.19 -6.52 18.00
C LEU A 61 2.98 -5.52 18.85
N LEU A 62 2.74 -4.21 18.70
CA LEU A 62 3.39 -3.17 19.50
C LEU A 62 3.01 -3.26 20.99
N GLU A 63 1.74 -3.52 21.27
CA GLU A 63 1.20 -3.63 22.64
C GLU A 63 1.66 -4.91 23.35
N ASN A 64 2.08 -5.92 22.59
CA ASN A 64 2.65 -7.17 23.10
C ASN A 64 4.19 -7.23 23.00
N ASP A 65 4.84 -6.06 22.87
CA ASP A 65 6.30 -5.92 22.77
C ASP A 65 6.98 -6.74 21.65
N ARG A 66 6.23 -7.09 20.60
CA ARG A 66 6.73 -7.74 19.38
C ARG A 66 7.19 -6.70 18.36
N THR A 67 8.05 -5.78 18.78
CA THR A 67 8.42 -4.56 18.02
C THR A 67 8.99 -4.86 16.63
N GLN A 68 9.83 -5.89 16.46
CA GLN A 68 10.37 -6.22 15.14
C GLN A 68 9.29 -6.65 14.15
N SER A 69 8.37 -7.51 14.60
CA SER A 69 7.25 -7.96 13.80
C SER A 69 6.32 -6.80 13.45
N ALA A 70 6.10 -5.89 14.41
CA ALA A 70 5.37 -4.66 14.16
C ALA A 70 6.06 -3.76 13.12
N CYS A 71 7.40 -3.60 13.17
CA CYS A 71 8.15 -2.82 12.19
C CYS A 71 8.00 -3.42 10.78
N ALA A 72 8.18 -4.73 10.66
CA ALA A 72 8.08 -5.44 9.39
C ALA A 72 6.69 -5.27 8.76
N LEU A 73 5.63 -5.30 9.57
CA LEU A 73 4.26 -5.12 9.10
C LEU A 73 3.89 -3.66 8.83
N SER A 74 4.31 -2.74 9.71
CA SER A 74 4.01 -1.29 9.61
C SER A 74 4.53 -0.68 8.32
N ARG A 75 5.63 -1.20 7.75
CA ARG A 75 6.12 -0.80 6.41
C ARG A 75 5.02 -0.93 5.34
N GLY A 76 4.21 -1.97 5.41
CA GLY A 76 3.10 -2.20 4.49
C GLY A 76 2.06 -1.10 4.51
N MET A 77 1.96 -0.32 5.59
CA MET A 77 1.05 0.84 5.65
C MET A 77 1.47 1.91 4.65
N ILE A 78 2.76 2.24 4.61
CA ILE A 78 3.34 3.22 3.68
C ILE A 78 3.19 2.70 2.24
N GLU A 79 3.49 1.42 2.00
CA GLU A 79 3.35 0.80 0.67
C GLU A 79 1.91 0.86 0.15
N THR A 80 0.94 0.48 0.99
CA THR A 80 -0.47 0.43 0.62
C THR A 80 -1.02 1.84 0.37
N HIS A 81 -0.63 2.81 1.22
CA HIS A 81 -0.97 4.22 1.02
C HIS A 81 -0.38 4.75 -0.30
N ALA A 82 0.91 4.50 -0.55
CA ALA A 82 1.60 4.94 -1.76
C ALA A 82 0.94 4.37 -3.02
N PHE A 83 0.54 3.10 -3.00
CA PHE A 83 -0.17 2.47 -4.11
C PHE A 83 -1.53 3.11 -4.37
N ALA A 84 -2.35 3.31 -3.34
CA ALA A 84 -3.65 3.95 -3.46
C ALA A 84 -3.52 5.36 -4.07
N ARG A 85 -2.59 6.15 -3.54
CA ARG A 85 -2.30 7.51 -4.01
C ARG A 85 -1.82 7.52 -5.47
N LEU A 86 -0.85 6.68 -5.83
CA LEU A 86 -0.34 6.59 -7.21
C LEU A 86 -1.43 6.16 -8.19
N LEU A 87 -2.26 5.19 -7.82
CA LEU A 87 -3.38 4.76 -8.65
C LEU A 87 -4.34 5.92 -8.90
N ASN A 88 -4.80 6.59 -7.84
CA ASN A 88 -5.73 7.72 -7.95
C ASN A 88 -5.17 8.83 -8.85
N LYS A 89 -3.91 9.24 -8.64
CA LYS A 89 -3.23 10.22 -9.51
C LYS A 89 -3.23 9.80 -10.98
N LYS A 90 -2.96 8.53 -11.28
CA LYS A 90 -2.93 8.02 -12.66
C LYS A 90 -4.32 8.05 -13.29
N ILE A 91 -5.34 7.61 -12.56
CA ILE A 91 -6.73 7.62 -13.05
C ILE A 91 -7.22 9.05 -13.24
N GLU A 92 -7.02 9.92 -12.26
CA GLU A 92 -7.36 11.35 -12.34
C GLU A 92 -6.71 12.00 -13.57
N LYS A 93 -5.41 11.79 -13.78
CA LYS A 93 -4.71 12.32 -14.96
C LYS A 93 -5.31 11.81 -16.27
N ILE A 94 -5.78 10.56 -16.35
CA ILE A 94 -6.46 10.03 -17.53
C ILE A 94 -7.80 10.74 -17.73
N LEU A 95 -8.60 10.87 -16.67
CA LEU A 95 -9.93 11.47 -16.73
C LEU A 95 -9.91 12.98 -16.99
N ILE A 96 -8.84 13.69 -16.60
CA ILE A 96 -8.65 15.12 -16.93
C ILE A 96 -8.28 15.30 -18.41
N ASN A 97 -7.35 14.48 -18.93
CA ASN A 97 -6.77 14.69 -20.26
C ASN A 97 -7.57 14.06 -21.40
N GLN A 98 -8.51 13.18 -21.09
CA GLN A 98 -9.30 12.44 -22.07
C GLN A 98 -10.76 12.44 -21.66
N SER A 99 -11.66 12.32 -22.64
CA SER A 99 -13.11 12.40 -22.43
C SER A 99 -13.82 11.16 -22.97
N GLY A 100 -15.05 10.93 -22.51
CA GLY A 100 -15.89 9.83 -22.97
C GLY A 100 -15.35 8.45 -22.62
N ILE A 101 -15.85 7.43 -23.32
CA ILE A 101 -15.62 6.02 -23.00
C ILE A 101 -14.15 5.60 -23.12
N ASP A 102 -13.39 6.18 -24.04
CA ASP A 102 -11.96 5.87 -24.23
C ASP A 102 -11.14 6.20 -22.98
N SER A 103 -11.55 7.23 -22.22
CA SER A 103 -10.91 7.57 -20.94
C SER A 103 -11.19 6.52 -19.86
N VAL A 104 -12.38 5.92 -19.88
CA VAL A 104 -12.80 4.86 -18.96
C VAL A 104 -12.04 3.57 -19.28
N ASP A 105 -11.94 3.17 -20.54
CA ASP A 105 -11.21 1.96 -20.95
C ASP A 105 -9.74 2.01 -20.54
N LYS A 106 -9.08 3.17 -20.71
CA LYS A 106 -7.70 3.37 -20.25
C LYS A 106 -7.56 3.41 -18.73
N ALA A 107 -8.55 3.95 -18.03
CA ALA A 107 -8.60 3.93 -16.58
C ALA A 107 -8.72 2.49 -16.06
N ILE A 108 -9.61 1.68 -16.64
CA ILE A 108 -9.75 0.25 -16.31
C ILE A 108 -8.46 -0.50 -16.60
N ASP A 109 -7.85 -0.33 -17.77
CA ASP A 109 -6.55 -0.94 -18.09
C ASP A 109 -5.49 -0.57 -17.04
N THR A 110 -5.48 0.68 -16.58
CA THR A 110 -4.59 1.11 -15.49
C THR A 110 -4.91 0.40 -14.18
N VAL A 111 -6.18 0.31 -13.75
CA VAL A 111 -6.57 -0.44 -12.54
C VAL A 111 -6.17 -1.92 -12.65
N LEU A 112 -6.38 -2.52 -13.82
CA LEU A 112 -6.02 -3.92 -14.07
C LEU A 112 -4.51 -4.15 -13.94
N LYS A 113 -3.67 -3.18 -14.31
CA LYS A 113 -2.21 -3.27 -14.10
C LYS A 113 -1.81 -3.26 -12.62
N PHE A 114 -2.56 -2.59 -11.75
CA PHE A 114 -2.32 -2.64 -10.31
C PHE A 114 -2.84 -3.94 -9.67
N THR A 115 -3.98 -4.45 -10.14
CA THR A 115 -4.59 -5.67 -9.60
C THR A 115 -3.90 -6.95 -10.10
N ASN A 116 -3.38 -6.95 -11.33
CA ASN A 116 -2.69 -8.08 -11.94
C ASN A 116 -1.19 -8.14 -11.56
N SER A 117 -0.90 -7.95 -10.28
CA SER A 117 0.37 -8.32 -9.67
C SER A 117 0.41 -9.85 -9.57
N SER A 118 0.78 -10.54 -10.65
CA SER A 118 1.11 -11.95 -10.52
C SER A 118 2.40 -12.08 -9.73
N ARG A 119 2.46 -13.08 -8.84
CA ARG A 119 3.67 -13.50 -8.10
C ARG A 119 4.82 -13.90 -9.06
N PHE A 120 4.53 -14.02 -10.35
CA PHE A 120 5.44 -14.38 -11.41
C PHE A 120 5.76 -13.18 -12.29
N LYS A 121 7.03 -13.08 -12.68
CA LYS A 121 7.46 -12.04 -13.61
C LYS A 121 6.78 -12.26 -14.95
N LYS A 122 6.55 -11.18 -15.72
CA LYS A 122 6.06 -11.28 -17.11
C LYS A 122 6.84 -12.33 -17.92
N THR A 123 8.14 -12.43 -17.69
CA THR A 123 9.03 -13.42 -18.32
C THR A 123 8.74 -14.87 -17.93
N GLU A 124 8.17 -15.13 -16.75
CA GLU A 124 7.75 -16.46 -16.29
C GLU A 124 6.37 -16.82 -16.85
N GLN A 125 5.45 -15.85 -16.91
CA GLN A 125 4.16 -16.04 -17.59
C GLN A 125 4.32 -16.31 -19.09
N GLU A 126 5.23 -15.59 -19.76
CA GLU A 126 5.55 -15.81 -21.18
C GLU A 126 6.16 -17.21 -21.43
N LYS A 127 6.89 -17.77 -20.46
CA LYS A 127 7.42 -19.13 -20.56
C LYS A 127 6.30 -20.17 -20.48
N ILE A 128 5.32 -19.96 -19.61
CA ILE A 128 4.15 -20.85 -19.48
C ILE A 128 3.24 -20.74 -20.72
N GLN A 129 2.98 -19.54 -21.23
CA GLN A 129 2.23 -19.34 -22.50
C GLN A 129 2.92 -20.00 -23.70
N LYS A 130 4.25 -20.09 -23.68
CA LYS A 130 5.06 -20.81 -24.68
C LYS A 130 5.21 -22.31 -24.38
N SER A 131 4.46 -22.83 -23.39
CA SER A 131 4.49 -24.23 -22.95
C SER A 131 5.86 -24.72 -22.47
N VAL A 132 6.71 -23.81 -21.98
CA VAL A 132 8.03 -24.13 -21.40
C VAL A 132 7.89 -24.66 -19.96
N PHE A 133 6.79 -24.33 -19.28
CA PHE A 133 6.41 -24.82 -17.95
C PHE A 133 4.91 -25.16 -17.95
N ASP A 134 4.49 -26.17 -17.17
CA ASP A 134 3.08 -26.55 -17.03
C ASP A 134 2.43 -25.69 -15.92
N PRO A 135 1.33 -24.96 -16.18
CA PRO A 135 0.58 -24.27 -15.13
C PRO A 135 0.14 -25.20 -13.98
N ASN A 136 -0.02 -26.50 -14.25
CA ASN A 136 -0.39 -27.51 -13.25
C ASN A 136 0.75 -27.84 -12.27
N ASP A 137 2.00 -27.43 -12.56
CA ASP A 137 3.12 -27.53 -11.62
C ASP A 137 2.91 -26.63 -10.38
N TYR A 138 2.02 -25.65 -10.50
CA TYR A 138 1.59 -24.78 -9.42
C TYR A 138 0.14 -25.14 -9.06
N MET A 139 -0.15 -25.35 -7.77
CA MET A 139 -1.52 -25.64 -7.29
C MET A 139 -2.42 -24.39 -7.36
N PHE A 140 -2.65 -23.86 -8.56
CA PHE A 140 -3.56 -22.75 -8.79
C PHE A 140 -5.01 -23.21 -8.81
N THR A 141 -5.90 -22.35 -8.31
CA THR A 141 -7.33 -22.49 -8.62
C THR A 141 -7.57 -22.17 -10.10
N GLU A 142 -8.69 -22.61 -10.67
CA GLU A 142 -9.05 -22.34 -12.06
C GLU A 142 -9.10 -20.83 -12.37
N GLU A 143 -9.56 -20.01 -11.42
CA GLU A 143 -9.60 -18.56 -11.56
C GLU A 143 -8.19 -17.95 -11.55
N ALA A 144 -7.30 -18.47 -10.70
CA ALA A 144 -5.91 -18.04 -10.66
C ALA A 144 -5.18 -18.44 -11.95
N LYS A 145 -5.41 -19.66 -12.45
CA LYS A 145 -4.88 -20.16 -13.73
C LYS A 145 -5.38 -19.33 -14.91
N TYR A 146 -6.69 -19.06 -15.00
CA TYR A 146 -7.27 -18.22 -16.04
C TYR A 146 -6.65 -16.81 -16.04
N ARG A 147 -6.55 -16.16 -14.87
CA ARG A 147 -5.90 -14.86 -14.75
C ARG A 147 -4.43 -14.94 -15.17
N PHE A 148 -3.73 -15.98 -14.78
CA PHE A 148 -2.32 -16.17 -15.06
C PHE A 148 -2.02 -16.33 -16.56
N GLU A 149 -2.85 -17.11 -17.26
CA GLU A 149 -2.68 -17.41 -18.68
C GLU A 149 -3.11 -16.25 -19.58
N ASN A 150 -4.08 -15.44 -19.16
CA ASN A 150 -4.74 -14.45 -20.01
C ASN A 150 -4.43 -12.99 -19.65
N LEU A 151 -3.89 -12.71 -18.47
CA LEU A 151 -3.58 -11.35 -18.02
C LEU A 151 -2.07 -11.23 -17.75
N LEU A 152 -1.35 -10.67 -18.73
CA LEU A 152 0.08 -10.38 -18.57
C LEU A 152 0.28 -9.47 -17.34
N ALA A 153 1.12 -9.91 -16.41
CA ALA A 153 1.50 -9.18 -15.21
C ALA A 153 2.29 -7.94 -15.61
N VAL A 154 1.62 -6.81 -15.63
CA VAL A 154 2.25 -5.49 -15.72
C VAL A 154 2.19 -4.90 -14.32
N SER A 155 2.92 -5.51 -13.39
CA SER A 155 2.94 -5.03 -12.00
C SER A 155 3.49 -3.61 -11.98
N GLN A 156 2.73 -2.67 -11.41
CA GLN A 156 3.34 -1.45 -10.91
C GLN A 156 4.24 -1.83 -9.74
N TYR A 157 5.50 -1.41 -9.80
CA TYR A 157 6.47 -1.73 -8.75
C TYR A 157 6.19 -0.84 -7.53
N VAL A 158 6.18 -1.44 -6.34
CA VAL A 158 6.08 -0.74 -5.05
C VAL A 158 7.02 0.47 -5.01
N MET A 159 8.26 0.28 -5.48
CA MET A 159 9.27 1.33 -5.52
C MET A 159 8.87 2.54 -6.38
N SER A 160 8.09 2.36 -7.44
CA SER A 160 7.59 3.48 -8.24
C SER A 160 6.54 4.29 -7.46
N ALA A 161 5.66 3.63 -6.70
CA ALA A 161 4.69 4.30 -5.85
C ALA A 161 5.37 5.04 -4.70
N LEU A 162 6.37 4.43 -4.06
CA LEU A 162 7.14 5.06 -2.99
C LEU A 162 7.91 6.29 -3.48
N ARG A 163 8.61 6.20 -4.62
CA ARG A 163 9.33 7.36 -5.19
C ARG A 163 8.43 8.54 -5.52
N GLU A 164 7.22 8.27 -6.01
CA GLU A 164 6.22 9.31 -6.24
C GLU A 164 5.79 9.95 -4.91
N LEU A 165 5.51 9.14 -3.88
CA LEU A 165 5.17 9.63 -2.54
C LEU A 165 6.28 10.50 -1.93
N TYR A 166 7.54 10.11 -2.09
CA TYR A 166 8.69 10.87 -1.57
C TYR A 166 8.87 12.18 -2.32
N THR A 167 8.73 12.15 -3.64
CA THR A 167 8.76 13.37 -4.47
C THR A 167 7.67 14.35 -4.03
N ASP A 168 6.44 13.88 -3.82
CA ASP A 168 5.33 14.71 -3.31
C ASP A 168 5.66 15.35 -1.95
N GLU A 169 6.22 14.56 -1.03
CA GLU A 169 6.58 15.05 0.31
C GLU A 169 7.64 16.16 0.22
N LEU A 170 8.70 15.95 -0.57
CA LEU A 170 9.75 16.93 -0.79
C LEU A 170 9.21 18.21 -1.42
N GLU A 171 8.31 18.08 -2.40
CA GLU A 171 7.66 19.23 -3.04
C GLU A 171 6.80 20.04 -2.06
N GLN A 172 6.10 19.39 -1.14
CA GLN A 172 5.24 20.04 -0.15
C GLN A 172 6.01 20.66 1.00
N THR A 173 6.99 19.93 1.54
CA THR A 173 7.75 20.35 2.74
C THR A 173 8.92 21.26 2.41
N LYS A 174 9.40 21.25 1.16
CA LYS A 174 10.63 21.93 0.70
C LYS A 174 11.89 21.51 1.48
N HIS A 175 11.85 20.35 2.13
CA HIS A 175 13.02 19.77 2.78
C HIS A 175 14.00 19.21 1.74
N ALA A 176 15.25 19.01 2.16
CA ALA A 176 16.28 18.39 1.32
C ALA A 176 16.12 16.86 1.21
N GLU A 177 15.48 16.22 2.20
CA GLU A 177 15.34 14.77 2.33
C GLU A 177 13.91 14.40 2.75
N SER A 178 13.42 13.28 2.22
CA SER A 178 12.09 12.75 2.51
C SER A 178 12.08 12.07 3.87
N GLN A 179 11.19 12.49 4.77
CA GLN A 179 11.04 11.79 6.04
C GLN A 179 10.36 10.44 5.84
N PHE A 180 9.47 10.33 4.84
CA PHE A 180 8.83 9.06 4.50
C PHE A 180 9.84 8.02 4.00
N GLU A 181 10.81 8.43 3.18
CA GLU A 181 11.89 7.55 2.72
C GLU A 181 12.73 7.05 3.89
N MET A 182 13.16 7.95 4.79
CA MET A 182 13.91 7.56 5.98
C MET A 182 13.15 6.59 6.88
N VAL A 183 11.85 6.84 7.13
CA VAL A 183 11.01 5.94 7.93
C VAL A 183 10.93 4.56 7.25
N TYR A 184 10.71 4.53 5.94
CA TYR A 184 10.60 3.30 5.17
C TYR A 184 11.89 2.47 5.18
N ASP A 185 13.04 3.12 5.02
CA ASP A 185 14.36 2.46 5.04
C ASP A 185 14.67 1.88 6.42
N LEU A 186 14.39 2.64 7.49
CA LEU A 186 14.55 2.16 8.86
C LEU A 186 13.64 0.96 9.16
N LEU A 187 12.40 0.96 8.68
CA LEU A 187 11.50 -0.19 8.81
C LEU A 187 11.95 -1.38 7.95
N SER A 188 12.55 -1.13 6.79
CA SER A 188 13.04 -2.18 5.88
C SER A 188 14.19 -2.99 6.48
N GLU A 189 14.98 -2.41 7.37
CA GLU A 189 16.01 -3.13 8.12
C GLU A 189 15.42 -4.25 8.99
N HIS A 190 14.14 -4.17 9.39
CA HIS A 190 13.49 -5.24 10.13
C HIS A 190 12.97 -6.39 9.25
N VAL A 191 12.87 -6.17 7.93
CA VAL A 191 12.43 -7.18 6.95
C VAL A 191 13.63 -7.89 6.33
N HIS A 192 14.69 -7.14 6.03
CA HIS A 192 15.93 -7.65 5.46
C HIS A 192 17.12 -7.21 6.31
N PRO A 193 17.23 -7.75 7.54
CA PRO A 193 18.22 -7.27 8.49
C PRO A 193 19.64 -7.57 8.00
N SER A 194 20.51 -6.57 8.10
CA SER A 194 21.94 -6.77 7.99
C SER A 194 22.44 -7.66 9.14
N GLN A 195 23.56 -8.36 8.91
CA GLN A 195 24.21 -9.18 9.95
C GLN A 195 24.50 -8.36 11.22
N THR A 196 24.89 -7.09 11.02
CA THR A 196 25.13 -6.12 12.10
C THR A 196 23.87 -5.83 12.91
N SER A 197 22.71 -5.66 12.27
CA SER A 197 21.46 -5.40 12.99
C SER A 197 20.91 -6.62 13.71
N ILE A 198 21.12 -7.82 13.17
CA ILE A 198 20.83 -9.07 13.90
C ILE A 198 21.66 -9.12 15.18
N PHE A 199 22.97 -8.83 15.08
CA PHE A 199 23.85 -8.83 16.24
C PHE A 199 23.46 -7.79 17.29
N HIS A 200 23.26 -6.54 16.87
CA HIS A 200 22.88 -5.47 17.79
C HIS A 200 21.56 -5.77 18.51
N TYR A 201 20.59 -6.40 17.85
CA TYR A 201 19.30 -6.71 18.46
C TYR A 201 19.37 -7.69 19.65
N TYR A 202 20.31 -8.63 19.62
CA TYR A 202 20.46 -9.62 20.69
C TYR A 202 21.54 -9.24 21.71
N THR A 203 22.05 -8.00 21.64
CA THR A 203 23.13 -7.50 22.49
C THR A 203 22.64 -6.24 23.24
N PRO A 204 22.04 -6.39 24.44
CA PRO A 204 21.38 -5.30 25.18
C PRO A 204 22.24 -4.05 25.41
N GLU A 205 23.55 -4.23 25.53
CA GLU A 205 24.52 -3.16 25.72
C GLU A 205 24.56 -2.19 24.54
N THR A 206 24.15 -2.64 23.35
CA THR A 206 24.13 -1.84 22.11
C THR A 206 22.81 -1.10 21.90
N HIS A 207 21.80 -1.34 22.75
CA HIS A 207 20.48 -0.76 22.59
C HIS A 207 20.37 0.69 23.09
N LEU A 208 21.32 1.16 23.90
CA LEU A 208 21.36 2.55 24.36
C LEU A 208 22.28 3.37 23.47
N ILE A 209 21.69 4.28 22.69
CA ILE A 209 22.42 5.14 21.75
C ILE A 209 22.51 6.56 22.35
N PRO A 210 23.70 7.10 22.61
CA PRO A 210 23.85 8.46 23.09
C PRO A 210 23.54 9.46 21.97
N THR A 211 22.63 10.40 22.23
CA THR A 211 22.24 11.46 21.29
C THR A 211 22.32 12.83 21.96
N SER A 212 22.18 13.91 21.18
CA SER A 212 22.15 15.29 21.69
C SER A 212 21.00 15.57 22.66
N VAL A 213 19.96 14.72 22.69
CA VAL A 213 18.81 14.82 23.58
C VAL A 213 18.84 13.77 24.71
N GLY A 214 19.96 13.09 24.89
CA GLY A 214 20.17 12.04 25.90
C GLY A 214 20.27 10.64 25.28
N ASN A 215 20.28 9.61 26.12
CA ASN A 215 20.31 8.23 25.66
C ASN A 215 18.93 7.82 25.14
N VAL A 216 18.88 7.29 23.91
CA VAL A 216 17.67 6.77 23.28
C VAL A 216 17.80 5.26 23.17
N HIS A 217 16.75 4.54 23.58
CA HIS A 217 16.70 3.10 23.44
C HIS A 217 16.32 2.71 22.00
N ALA A 218 16.98 1.71 21.41
CA ALA A 218 16.72 1.24 20.05
C ALA A 218 15.25 0.83 19.84
N TYR A 219 14.62 0.20 20.85
CA TYR A 219 13.18 -0.08 20.83
C TYR A 219 12.30 1.15 20.78
N ASP A 220 12.64 2.24 21.48
CA ASP A 220 11.85 3.48 21.43
C ASP A 220 11.94 4.11 20.04
N ALA A 221 13.12 4.08 19.43
CA ALA A 221 13.31 4.51 18.05
C ALA A 221 12.49 3.66 17.07
N ALA A 222 12.50 2.33 17.21
CA ALA A 222 11.72 1.42 16.38
C ALA A 222 10.19 1.62 16.55
N LYS A 223 9.72 1.78 17.80
CA LYS A 223 8.32 2.10 18.12
C LYS A 223 7.90 3.45 17.50
N LEU A 224 8.79 4.45 17.50
CA LEU A 224 8.52 5.72 16.81
C LEU A 224 8.37 5.54 15.29
N GLN A 225 9.21 4.75 14.63
CA GLN A 225 9.05 4.53 13.19
C GLN A 225 7.77 3.77 12.86
N CYS A 226 7.38 2.81 13.70
CA CYS A 226 6.06 2.18 13.57
C CYS A 226 4.94 3.20 13.71
N ALA A 227 4.97 4.05 14.75
CA ALA A 227 3.96 5.08 14.97
C ALA A 227 3.83 6.02 13.77
N ARG A 228 4.95 6.49 13.21
CA ARG A 228 4.99 7.33 12.00
C ARG A 228 4.39 6.64 10.78
N ALA A 229 4.72 5.37 10.55
CA ALA A 229 4.17 4.60 9.44
C ALA A 229 2.67 4.35 9.61
N LEU A 230 2.22 4.00 10.82
CA LEU A 230 0.82 3.76 11.12
C LEU A 230 -0.03 5.03 11.06
N HIS A 231 0.55 6.20 11.25
CA HIS A 231 -0.14 7.49 11.17
C HIS A 231 -0.72 7.79 9.77
N PHE A 232 -0.21 7.14 8.72
CA PHE A 232 -0.82 7.19 7.38
C PHE A 232 -2.30 6.75 7.33
N ILE A 233 -2.78 6.04 8.36
CA ILE A 233 -4.21 5.69 8.49
C ILE A 233 -5.11 6.93 8.60
N VAL A 234 -4.59 8.07 9.08
CA VAL A 234 -5.33 9.34 9.21
C VAL A 234 -5.87 9.82 7.86
N ASP A 235 -5.16 9.54 6.77
CA ASP A 235 -5.55 9.94 5.41
C ASP A 235 -6.29 8.83 4.62
N ALA A 236 -6.45 7.63 5.21
CA ALA A 236 -7.05 6.50 4.51
C ALA A 236 -8.48 6.78 4.03
N LYS A 237 -9.26 7.52 4.84
CA LYS A 237 -10.62 7.95 4.47
C LYS A 237 -10.62 8.87 3.24
N ASN A 238 -9.71 9.83 3.19
CA ASN A 238 -9.63 10.79 2.08
C ASN A 238 -9.17 10.09 0.80
N LEU A 239 -8.20 9.18 0.89
CA LEU A 239 -7.75 8.39 -0.25
C LEU A 239 -8.88 7.51 -0.81
N HIS A 240 -9.61 6.83 0.06
CA HIS A 240 -10.77 6.00 -0.35
C HIS A 240 -11.88 6.86 -0.96
N TYR A 241 -12.16 8.02 -0.38
CA TYR A 241 -13.11 8.98 -0.94
C TYR A 241 -12.67 9.48 -2.32
N TRP A 242 -11.39 9.81 -2.51
CA TRP A 242 -10.86 10.22 -3.82
C TRP A 242 -11.03 9.11 -4.86
N SER A 243 -10.71 7.86 -4.52
CA SER A 243 -10.97 6.71 -5.40
C SER A 243 -12.45 6.58 -5.75
N SER A 244 -13.33 6.81 -4.78
CA SER A 244 -14.79 6.72 -4.98
C SER A 244 -15.29 7.80 -5.94
N GLN A 245 -14.84 9.05 -5.79
CA GLN A 245 -15.18 10.14 -6.71
C GLN A 245 -14.71 9.84 -8.16
N LEU A 246 -13.49 9.29 -8.31
CA LEU A 246 -12.97 8.88 -9.61
C LEU A 246 -13.77 7.71 -10.19
N ALA A 247 -14.21 6.76 -9.36
CA ALA A 247 -15.03 5.64 -9.77
C ALA A 247 -16.41 6.12 -10.26
N ASP A 248 -17.06 7.03 -9.54
CA ASP A 248 -18.33 7.63 -9.94
C ASP A 248 -18.22 8.34 -11.31
N GLU A 249 -17.12 9.05 -11.53
CA GLU A 249 -16.86 9.71 -12.81
C GLU A 249 -16.63 8.69 -13.95
N MET A 250 -15.91 7.60 -13.68
CA MET A 250 -15.77 6.49 -14.64
C MET A 250 -17.13 5.89 -15.00
N THR A 251 -17.99 5.66 -14.00
CA THR A 251 -19.35 5.14 -14.18
C THR A 251 -20.20 6.10 -15.01
N ARG A 252 -20.15 7.40 -14.71
CA ARG A 252 -20.90 8.43 -15.43
C ARG A 252 -20.54 8.44 -16.92
N ARG A 253 -19.24 8.49 -17.24
CA ARG A 253 -18.73 8.47 -18.62
C ARG A 253 -19.02 7.14 -19.34
N GLY A 254 -18.97 6.03 -18.62
CA GLY A 254 -19.30 4.70 -19.18
C GLY A 254 -20.77 4.57 -19.59
N LYS A 255 -21.68 5.32 -18.96
CA LYS A 255 -23.11 5.34 -19.25
C LYS A 255 -23.50 6.24 -20.43
N GLU A 256 -22.61 7.11 -20.94
CA GLU A 256 -22.89 8.03 -22.05
C GLU A 256 -23.18 7.31 -23.41
N LYS A 257 -23.15 5.97 -23.44
CA LYS A 257 -23.57 5.12 -24.58
C LYS A 257 -24.62 4.06 -24.23
N GLY A 258 -25.26 4.13 -23.06
CA GLY A 258 -26.34 3.22 -22.65
C GLY A 258 -27.73 3.70 -23.06
#